data_AF-A0AAN4L5Z8-F1
#
_entry.id   AF-A0AAN4L5Z8-F1
#
_cell.length_a   1.000
_cell.length_b   1.000
_cell.length_c   1.000
_cell.angle_alpha   90.00
_cell.angle_beta   90.00
_cell.angle_gamma   90.00
#
_symmetry.space_group_name_H-M   'P 1'
#
loop_
_entity.id
_entity.type
_entity.pdbx_description
1 polymer ?
#
loop_
_entity_poly.entity_id
_entity_poly.type
_entity_poly.pdbx_seq_one_letter_code
_entity_poly.pdbx_strand_id
1 'polypeptide(L)' 'MQVILRPEDEAEWLGRDNDDIQALLNLLKPYQASEMRAYEVPKEVGNMRNNNVDLVREVG' A
#
# COMPACT_ATOMS: atom_id res chain seq x y z
N MET A 1 -2.88 -8.96 -3.90
CA MET A 1 -1.93 -8.07 -3.19
C MET A 1 -1.77 -6.81 -4.04
N GLN A 2 -1.68 -5.64 -3.40
CA GLN A 2 -1.60 -4.36 -4.09
C GLN A 2 -0.19 -4.13 -4.64
N VAL A 3 -0.07 -3.30 -5.68
CA VAL A 3 1.21 -2.72 -6.10
C VAL A 3 1.53 -1.60 -5.10
N ILE A 4 2.58 -1.78 -4.31
CA ILE A 4 3.10 -0.76 -3.39
C ILE A 4 4.39 -0.24 -4.02
N LEU A 5 4.43 1.05 -4.31
CA LEU A 5 5.61 1.70 -4.86
C LEU A 5 6.60 2.04 -3.75
N ARG A 6 7.89 2.07 -4.11
CA ARG A 6 8.90 2.62 -3.22
C ARG A 6 8.88 4.15 -3.32
N PRO A 7 9.29 4.88 -2.26
CA PRO A 7 9.35 6.34 -2.30
C PRO A 7 10.18 6.88 -3.47
N GLU A 8 11.26 6.19 -3.86
CA GLU A 8 12.10 6.56 -5.00
C GLU A 8 11.37 6.49 -6.36
N ASP A 9 10.35 5.64 -6.49
CA ASP A 9 9.61 5.42 -7.74
C ASP A 9 8.41 6.38 -7.89
N GLU A 10 8.07 7.14 -6.86
CA GLU A 10 6.89 8.03 -6.84
C GLU A 10 6.96 9.10 -7.94
N ALA A 11 8.14 9.69 -8.15
CA ALA A 11 8.35 10.72 -9.17
C ALA A 11 8.17 10.17 -10.59
N GLU A 12 8.62 8.94 -10.84
CA GLU A 12 8.45 8.25 -12.12
C GLU A 12 6.97 7.93 -12.39
N TRP A 13 6.23 7.52 -11.35
CA TRP A 13 4.81 7.21 -11.43
C TRP A 13 3.93 8.45 -11.64
N LEU A 14 4.24 9.57 -10.98
CA LEU A 14 3.44 10.81 -11.04
C LEU A 14 3.81 11.73 -12.21
N GLY A 15 4.90 11.44 -12.93
CA GLY A 15 5.37 12.21 -14.07
C GLY A 15 4.35 12.21 -15.21
N ARG A 16 3.64 13.32 -15.41
CA ARG A 16 2.61 13.45 -16.47
C ARG A 16 3.17 13.42 -17.89
N ASP A 17 4.45 13.76 -18.02
CA ASP A 17 5.19 13.75 -19.29
C ASP A 17 5.91 12.40 -19.51
N ASN A 18 5.66 11.40 -18.66
CA ASN A 18 6.24 10.06 -18.79
C ASN A 18 5.36 9.18 -19.69
N ASP A 19 5.66 9.19 -20.99
CA ASP A 19 5.02 8.32 -21.99
C ASP A 19 5.72 6.95 -22.12
N ASP A 20 6.73 6.65 -21.29
CA ASP A 20 7.39 5.34 -21.30
C ASP A 20 6.54 4.30 -20.57
N ILE A 21 5.59 3.74 -21.30
CA ILE A 21 4.68 2.69 -20.83
C ILE A 21 5.46 1.47 -20.30
N GLN A 22 6.60 1.13 -20.89
CA GLN A 22 7.37 -0.04 -20.45
C GLN A 22 8.03 0.20 -19.08
N ALA A 23 8.55 1.40 -18.85
CA ALA A 23 9.05 1.82 -17.55
C ALA A 23 7.92 1.79 -16.49
N LEU A 24 6.75 2.36 -16.80
CA LEU A 24 5.59 2.35 -15.89
C LEU A 24 5.10 0.93 -15.56
N LEU A 25 5.05 0.04 -16.54
CA LEU A 25 4.67 -1.37 -16.31
C LEU A 25 5.67 -2.09 -15.41
N ASN A 26 6.95 -1.70 -15.42
CA ASN A 26 7.97 -2.27 -14.55
C ASN A 26 7.77 -1.91 -13.07
N LEU A 27 7.04 -0.84 -12.76
CA LEU A 27 6.66 -0.45 -11.40
C LEU A 27 5.51 -1.30 -10.85
N LEU A 28 4.69 -1.91 -11.73
CA LEU A 28 3.50 -2.69 -11.36
C LEU A 28 3.82 -4.12 -10.90
N LYS A 29 4.75 -4.24 -9.95
CA LYS A 29 5.19 -5.52 -9.39
C LYS A 29 4.70 -5.68 -7.94
N PRO A 30 4.48 -6.91 -7.47
CA PRO A 30 4.20 -7.15 -6.06
C PRO A 30 5.36 -6.65 -5.19
N TYR A 31 5.02 -5.99 -4.09
CA TYR A 31 6.01 -5.59 -3.09
C TYR A 31 6.54 -6.81 -2.33
N GLN A 32 7.77 -6.71 -1.83
CA GLN A 32 8.42 -7.83 -1.15
C GLN A 32 7.69 -8.15 0.16
N ALA A 33 7.12 -9.36 0.25
CA ALA A 33 6.38 -9.79 1.44
C ALA A 33 7.24 -9.81 2.71
N SER A 34 8.54 -10.02 2.58
CA SER A 34 9.51 -9.96 3.68
C SER A 34 9.68 -8.56 4.28
N GLU A 35 9.33 -7.52 3.52
CA GLU A 35 9.35 -6.12 3.97
C GLU A 35 8.00 -5.69 4.54
N MET A 36 7.03 -6.61 4.66
CA MET A 36 5.69 -6.36 5.17
C MET A 36 5.44 -7.10 6.48
N ARG A 37 4.64 -6.51 7.36
CA ARG A 37 4.13 -7.14 8.58
C ARG A 37 2.60 -7.07 8.61
N ALA A 38 1.97 -8.17 8.99
CA ALA A 38 0.54 -8.26 9.27
C ALA A 38 0.31 -8.70 10.73
N TYR A 39 -0.78 -8.23 11.33
CA TYR A 39 -1.20 -8.55 12.69
C TYR A 39 -2.73 -8.50 12.77
N GLU A 40 -3.31 -9.14 13.78
CA GLU A 40 -4.76 -9.13 13.99
C GLU A 40 -5.21 -7.78 14.56
N VAL A 41 -6.37 -7.29 14.10
CA VAL A 41 -6.97 -6.01 14.52
C VAL A 41 -8.41 -6.23 15.01
N PRO A 42 -8.97 -5.31 15.82
CA PRO A 42 -10.34 -5.43 16.31
C PRO A 42 -11.36 -5.54 15.17
N LYS A 43 -12.41 -6.35 15.36
CA LYS A 43 -13.45 -6.60 14.35
C LYS A 43 -14.29 -5.36 14.05
N GLU A 44 -14.27 -4.37 14.95
CA GLU A 44 -14.92 -3.07 14.82
C GLU A 44 -14.50 -2.33 13.55
N VAL A 45 -13.34 -2.64 12.96
CA VAL A 45 -12.87 -2.06 11.68
C VAL A 45 -13.83 -2.33 10.52
N GLY A 46 -14.64 -3.40 10.59
CA GLY A 46 -15.64 -3.72 9.58
C GLY A 46 -16.83 -2.75 9.53
N ASN A 47 -16.99 -1.89 10.54
CA ASN A 47 -18.05 -0.88 10.57
C ASN A 47 -17.51 0.49 10.15
N MET A 48 -17.94 0.96 8.98
CA MET A 48 -17.51 2.25 8.40
C MET A 48 -17.83 3.48 9.26
N ARG A 49 -18.73 3.36 10.25
CA ARG A 49 -19.03 4.45 11.18
C ARG A 49 -17.92 4.67 12.22
N ASN A 50 -17.09 3.66 12.46
CA ASN A 50 -15.99 3.75 13.41
C ASN A 50 -14.80 4.44 12.72
N ASN A 51 -14.27 5.49 13.36
CA ASN A 51 -13.08 6.22 12.88
C ASN A 51 -12.24 6.63 14.08
N ASN A 52 -11.46 5.70 14.61
CA ASN A 52 -10.55 5.93 15.73
C ASN A 52 -9.27 5.10 15.54
N VAL A 53 -8.24 5.44 16.32
CA VAL A 53 -6.91 4.80 16.24
C VAL A 53 -6.92 3.34 16.72
N ASP A 54 -7.90 2.94 17.52
CA ASP A 54 -7.96 1.59 18.07
C ASP A 54 -8.22 0.54 16.98
N LEU A 55 -8.81 0.95 15.85
CA LEU A 55 -9.10 0.07 14.70
C LEU A 55 -7.86 -0.53 14.02
N VAL A 56 -6.68 0.04 14.26
CA VAL A 56 -5.40 -0.46 13.72
C VAL A 56 -4.44 -0.92 14.82
N ARG A 57 -4.91 -1.10 16.05
CA ARG A 57 -4.09 -1.65 17.13
C ARG A 57 -4.04 -3.17 17.04
N GLU A 58 -2.89 -3.73 17.36
CA GLU A 58 -2.71 -5.17 17.48
C GLU A 58 -3.55 -5.69 18.65
N VAL A 59 -4.42 -6.67 18.37
CA VAL A 59 -5.13 -7.43 19.40
C VAL A 59 -4.36 -8.72 19.67
N GLY A 60 -4.04 -8.94 20.94
CA GLY A 60 -3.36 -10.11 21.47
C GLY A 60 -3.96 -10.52 22.80
#